data_AF-F6HWX5-F1
#
_entry.id   AF-F6HWX5-F1
#
_cell.length_a   1.000
_cell.length_b   1.000
_cell.length_c   1.000
_cell.angle_alpha   90.00
_cell.angle_beta   90.00
_cell.angle_gamma   90.00
#
_symmetry.space_group_name_H-M   'P 1'
#
loop_
_entity.id
_entity.type
_entity.pdbx_description
1 polymer ?
#
loop_
_entity_poly.entity_id
_entity_poly.type
_entity_poly.pdbx_seq_one_letter_code
_entity_poly.pdbx_strand_id
1 'polypeptide(L)'
;MIIVSLVASVDSVGTYHSTSLLVNSKPPTPGIVSRGIGLEGFCSVLAGLWGSGTGSTTLTENVHTINITKMASRRAVELGAAFLIFLSFI
;
A
#
# COMPACT_ATOMS: atom_id res chain seq x y z
N MET A 1 -15.82 -0.62 -11.59
CA MET A 1 -14.62 -0.63 -10.73
C MET A 1 -14.23 -2.03 -10.21
N ILE A 2 -15.13 -3.03 -10.19
CA ILE A 2 -14.83 -4.38 -9.63
C ILE A 2 -13.63 -5.07 -10.31
N ILE A 3 -13.56 -5.04 -11.65
CA ILE A 3 -12.44 -5.66 -12.39
C ILE A 3 -11.10 -4.99 -12.03
N VAL A 4 -11.09 -3.65 -11.93
CA VAL A 4 -9.89 -2.88 -11.56
C VAL A 4 -9.45 -3.20 -10.13
N SER A 5 -10.39 -3.30 -9.20
CA SER A 5 -10.09 -3.68 -7.81
C SER A 5 -9.53 -5.10 -7.70
N LEU A 6 -9.99 -6.02 -8.55
CA LEU A 6 -9.50 -7.40 -8.57
C LEU A 6 -8.07 -7.47 -9.12
N VAL A 7 -7.78 -6.74 -10.21
CA VAL A 7 -6.42 -6.59 -10.74
C VAL A 7 -5.49 -5.95 -9.71
N ALA A 8 -5.93 -4.87 -9.05
CA ALA A 8 -5.17 -4.19 -8.00
C ALA A 8 -4.90 -5.12 -6.79
N SER A 9 -5.86 -5.95 -6.41
CA SER A 9 -5.67 -6.92 -5.33
C SER A 9 -4.60 -7.96 -5.68
N VAL A 10 -4.60 -8.47 -6.92
CA VAL A 10 -3.57 -9.44 -7.37
C VAL A 10 -2.19 -8.79 -7.41
N ASP A 11 -2.09 -7.56 -7.91
CA ASP A 11 -0.84 -6.78 -7.92
C ASP A 11 -0.33 -6.53 -6.49
N SER A 12 -1.22 -6.15 -5.58
CA SER A 12 -0.90 -5.91 -4.17
C SER A 12 -0.39 -7.18 -3.46
N VAL A 13 -0.99 -8.34 -3.72
CA VAL A 13 -0.47 -9.63 -3.19
C VAL A 13 0.94 -9.92 -3.70
N GLY A 14 1.18 -9.71 -5.01
CA GLY A 14 2.50 -9.89 -5.63
C GLY A 14 3.57 -8.94 -5.08
N THR A 15 3.18 -7.69 -4.80
CA THR A 15 4.08 -6.69 -4.22
C THR A 15 4.39 -6.97 -2.75
N TYR A 16 3.44 -7.46 -1.94
CA TYR A 16 3.73 -7.90 -0.57
C TYR A 16 4.75 -9.02 -0.54
N HIS A 17 4.63 -9.99 -1.44
CA HIS A 17 5.59 -11.08 -1.56
C HIS A 17 6.98 -10.56 -1.97
N SER A 18 7.05 -9.75 -3.03
CA SER A 18 8.31 -9.16 -3.51
C SER A 18 8.99 -8.29 -2.46
N THR A 19 8.23 -7.47 -1.74
CA THR A 19 8.73 -6.63 -0.64
C THR A 19 9.27 -7.48 0.51
N SER A 20 8.59 -8.58 0.86
CA SER A 20 9.05 -9.46 1.93
C SER A 20 10.43 -10.09 1.65
N LEU A 21 10.70 -10.43 0.39
CA LEU A 21 11.99 -10.92 -0.09
C LEU A 21 13.07 -9.83 -0.05
N LEU A 22 12.74 -8.62 -0.48
CA LEU A 22 13.65 -7.47 -0.48
C LEU A 22 14.09 -7.07 0.93
N VAL A 23 13.18 -7.17 1.90
CA VAL A 23 13.44 -6.83 3.31
C VAL A 23 14.00 -8.03 4.09
N ASN A 24 14.21 -9.18 3.43
CA ASN A 24 14.69 -10.42 4.03
C ASN A 24 13.86 -10.83 5.27
N SER A 25 12.55 -10.64 5.16
CA SER A 25 11.58 -10.91 6.22
C SER A 25 10.89 -12.26 5.98
N LYS A 26 10.24 -12.80 7.01
CA LYS A 26 9.46 -14.04 6.89
C LYS A 26 8.37 -13.86 5.81
N PRO A 27 8.13 -14.84 4.93
CA PRO A 27 7.09 -14.74 3.91
C PRO A 27 5.73 -14.38 4.53
N PRO A 28 4.96 -13.49 3.88
CA PRO A 28 3.76 -12.95 4.46
C PRO A 28 2.72 -14.06 4.62
N THR A 29 2.23 -14.24 5.85
CA THR A 29 1.18 -15.24 6.12
C THR A 29 -0.15 -14.80 5.49
N PRO A 30 -1.03 -15.74 5.09
CA PRO A 30 -2.33 -15.39 4.48
C PRO A 30 -3.17 -14.42 5.33
N GLY A 31 -3.08 -14.51 6.66
CA GLY A 31 -3.77 -13.60 7.56
C GLY A 31 -3.25 -12.15 7.51
N ILE A 32 -1.95 -11.95 7.25
CA ILE A 32 -1.38 -10.60 7.11
C ILE A 32 -1.78 -10.00 5.76
N VAL A 33 -1.71 -10.79 4.69
CA VAL A 33 -2.12 -10.38 3.34
C VAL A 33 -3.60 -10.01 3.31
N SER A 34 -4.47 -10.85 3.87
CA SER A 34 -5.91 -10.57 3.94
C SER A 34 -6.23 -9.28 4.71
N ARG A 35 -5.51 -9.00 5.79
CA ARG A 35 -5.64 -7.73 6.54
C ARG A 35 -5.17 -6.53 5.73
N GLY A 36 -4.09 -6.67 4.96
CA GLY A 36 -3.59 -5.64 4.04
C GLY A 36 -4.61 -5.29 2.97
N ILE A 37 -5.10 -6.29 2.23
CA ILE A 37 -6.13 -6.10 1.18
C ILE A 37 -7.43 -5.56 1.77
N GLY A 38 -7.83 -6.04 2.96
CA GLY A 38 -9.00 -5.51 3.67
C GLY A 38 -8.88 -4.01 3.98
N LEU A 39 -7.68 -3.56 4.35
CA LEU A 39 -7.40 -2.14 4.59
C LEU A 39 -7.42 -1.33 3.29
N GLU A 40 -6.87 -1.84 2.19
CA GLU A 40 -6.92 -1.18 0.88
C GLU A 40 -8.37 -0.98 0.40
N GLY A 41 -9.21 -2.01 0.56
CA GLY A 41 -10.64 -1.92 0.28
C GLY A 41 -11.34 -0.88 1.16
N PHE A 42 -11.04 -0.87 2.46
CA PHE A 42 -11.59 0.11 3.39
C PHE A 42 -11.18 1.55 3.03
N CYS A 43 -9.90 1.78 2.74
CA CYS A 43 -9.40 3.08 2.30
C CYS A 43 -10.02 3.51 0.97
N SER A 44 -10.28 2.57 0.05
CA SER A 44 -10.98 2.84 -1.21
C SER A 44 -12.42 3.30 -0.98
N VAL A 45 -13.13 2.71 -0.01
CA VAL A 45 -14.48 3.16 0.37
C VAL A 45 -14.43 4.57 0.94
N LEU A 46 -13.48 4.84 1.84
CA LEU A 46 -13.30 6.19 2.41
C LEU A 46 -12.95 7.22 1.33
N ALA A 47 -12.06 6.89 0.40
CA ALA A 47 -11.70 7.76 -0.72
C ALA A 47 -12.89 8.05 -1.65
N GLY A 48 -13.74 7.05 -1.87
CA GLY A 48 -15.01 7.22 -2.57
C GLY A 48 -15.97 8.17 -1.85
N LEU A 49 -16.11 8.03 -0.53
CA LEU A 49 -16.95 8.91 0.30
C LEU A 49 -16.44 10.36 0.33
N TRP A 50 -15.12 10.55 0.33
CA TRP A 50 -14.49 11.88 0.32
C TRP A 50 -14.46 12.55 -1.07
N GLY A 51 -15.02 11.89 -2.09
CA GLY A 51 -15.16 12.45 -3.44
C GLY A 51 -13.95 12.29 -4.36
N SER A 52 -12.90 11.57 -3.92
CA SER A 52 -11.72 11.29 -4.77
C SER A 52 -12.06 10.36 -5.93
N GLY A 53 -13.01 9.45 -5.74
CA GLY A 53 -13.46 8.50 -6.78
C GLY A 53 -12.39 7.49 -7.24
N THR A 54 -11.21 7.49 -6.63
CA THR A 54 -10.08 6.63 -6.92
C THR A 54 -9.91 5.55 -5.85
N GLY A 55 -9.49 4.36 -6.26
CA GLY A 55 -9.21 3.25 -5.34
C GLY A 55 -7.84 3.40 -4.68
N SER A 56 -7.72 2.95 -3.43
CA SER A 56 -6.46 2.82 -2.70
C SER A 56 -5.83 1.46 -3.01
N THR A 57 -4.56 1.45 -3.42
CA THR A 57 -3.77 0.24 -3.71
C THR A 57 -2.34 0.40 -3.20
N THR A 58 -1.62 -0.70 -3.02
CA THR A 58 -0.18 -0.67 -2.77
C THR A 58 0.57 -0.14 -3.99
N LEU A 59 1.49 0.80 -3.76
CA LEU A 59 2.32 1.41 -4.81
C LEU A 59 3.61 0.62 -4.99
N THR A 60 3.81 0.06 -6.18
CA THR A 60 5.04 -0.62 -6.60
C THR A 60 6.26 0.31 -6.54
N GLU A 61 6.06 1.62 -6.75
CA GLU A 61 7.10 2.65 -6.63
C GLU A 61 7.71 2.69 -5.23
N ASN A 62 6.89 2.59 -4.17
CA ASN A 62 7.40 2.57 -2.80
C ASN A 62 8.25 1.32 -2.53
N VAL A 63 7.88 0.17 -3.11
CA VAL A 63 8.69 -1.06 -3.03
C VAL A 63 10.03 -0.87 -3.72
N HIS A 64 10.02 -0.21 -4.89
CA HIS A 64 11.24 0.15 -5.59
C HIS A 64 12.13 1.05 -4.72
N THR A 65 11.57 2.11 -4.11
CA THR A 65 12.28 2.99 -3.18
C THR A 65 12.91 2.25 -2.00
N ILE A 66 12.22 1.26 -1.41
CA ILE A 66 12.79 0.42 -0.36
C ILE A 66 14.00 -0.36 -0.89
N ASN A 67 13.93 -0.89 -2.11
CA ASN A 67 15.04 -1.64 -2.70
C ASN A 67 16.29 -0.78 -2.97
N ILE A 68 16.14 0.46 -3.44
CA ILE A 68 17.28 1.37 -3.68
C ILE A 68 17.83 1.96 -2.39
N THR A 69 16.97 2.40 -1.47
CA THR A 69 17.41 3.04 -0.21
C THR A 69 17.85 2.03 0.85
N LYS A 70 17.54 0.74 0.67
CA LYS A 70 17.78 -0.34 1.64
C LYS A 70 17.19 -0.05 3.02
N MET A 71 16.11 0.73 3.07
CA MET A 71 15.50 1.22 4.31
C MET A 71 14.01 0.87 4.34
N ALA A 72 13.65 -0.12 5.13
CA ALA A 72 12.27 -0.61 5.29
C ALA A 72 11.64 -0.16 6.61
N SER A 73 11.81 1.13 6.97
CA SER A 73 11.27 1.66 8.22
C SER A 73 9.83 2.11 8.08
N ARG A 74 8.97 1.67 9.00
CA ARG A 74 7.57 2.14 9.11
C ARG A 74 7.49 3.64 9.39
N ARG A 75 8.45 4.19 10.15
CA ARG A 75 8.48 5.61 10.50
C ARG A 75 8.68 6.51 9.29
N ALA A 76 9.46 6.06 8.30
CA ALA A 76 9.64 6.81 7.06
C ALA A 76 8.32 6.97 6.30
N VAL A 77 7.52 5.90 6.23
CA VAL A 77 6.20 5.90 5.59
C VAL A 77 5.20 6.77 6.37
N GLU A 78 5.18 6.67 7.71
CA GLU A 78 4.31 7.49 8.56
C GLU A 78 4.61 8.99 8.43
N LEU A 79 5.89 9.39 8.40
CA LEU A 79 6.30 10.78 8.19
C LEU A 79 5.92 11.28 6.80
N GLY A 80 6.10 10.45 5.76
CA GLY A 80 5.67 10.77 4.40
C GLY A 80 4.16 10.98 4.31
N ALA A 81 3.37 10.12 4.96
CA ALA A 81 1.92 10.27 5.02
C ALA A 81 1.49 11.57 5.73
N ALA A 82 2.11 11.90 6.87
CA ALA A 82 1.84 13.15 7.58
C ALA A 82 2.16 14.38 6.72
N PHE A 83 3.26 14.33 5.95
CA PHE A 83 3.65 15.40 5.04
C PHE A 83 2.64 15.57 3.88
N LEU A 84 2.17 14.48 3.28
CA LEU A 84 1.14 14.52 2.23
C LEU A 84 -0.19 15.08 2.76
N ILE A 85 -0.60 14.69 3.97
CA ILE A 85 -1.81 15.23 4.61
C ILE A 85 -1.67 16.74 4.83
N PHE A 86 -0.53 17.20 5.35
CA PHE A 86 -0.28 18.62 5.56
C PHE A 86 -0.32 19.42 4.24
N LEU A 87 0.34 18.91 3.20
CA LEU A 87 0.30 19.51 1.86
C LEU A 87 -1.12 19.56 1.28
N SER A 88 -1.99 18.59 1.60
CA SER A 88 -3.37 18.61 1.12
C SER A 88 -4.22 19.73 1.72
N PHE A 89 -3.79 20.34 2.84
CA PHE A 89 -4.48 21.47 3.47
C PHE A 89 -3.94 22.83 2.99
N ILE A 90 -2.79 22.85 2.31
CA ILE A 90 -2.19 24.04 1.72
C ILE A 90 -2.74 24.23 0.30
#